data_AF-A0A1Y6BFN4-F1
#
_entry.id   AF-A0A1Y6BFN4-F1
#
_cell.length_a   1.000
_cell.length_b   1.000
_cell.length_c   1.000
_cell.angle_alpha   90.00
_cell.angle_beta   90.00
_cell.angle_gamma   90.00
#
_symmetry.space_group_name_H-M   'P 1'
#
loop_
_entity.id
_entity.type
_entity.pdbx_description
1 polymer ?
#
loop_
_entity_poly.entity_id
_entity_poly.type
_entity_poly.pdbx_seq_one_letter_code
_entity_poly.pdbx_strand_id
1 'polypeptide(L)'
;MKFLIPMFFGALIVAVINSYSSKLSATRFSSEDLENIETSVPLLEMQWPSFGPISSPFGTRKGGFHYGIDIASDPGTPVYAIAQGKVYWAAKAKGYGNTIILDHPFNLQSTYAHLDKIYVRWGQKVSTGELIGTVGSTGVVTGPHLHFEVRLASKALNPTEVFTPHPGSFLIDNRFERIPEGKKAPEQTKSLPFQPIH
;
A
#
# COMPACT_ATOMS: atom_id res chain seq x y z
N MET A 1 -3.93 -31.63 -4.63
CA MET A 1 -2.88 -31.34 -3.62
C MET A 1 -3.03 -29.89 -3.19
N LYS A 2 -3.40 -29.65 -1.92
CA LYS A 2 -3.45 -28.31 -1.33
C LYS A 2 -2.01 -27.92 -0.98
N PHE A 3 -1.42 -26.96 -1.69
CA PHE A 3 -0.14 -26.40 -1.30
C PHE A 3 -0.40 -25.41 -0.17
N LEU A 4 -0.07 -25.85 1.04
CA LEU A 4 0.01 -25.02 2.24
C LEU A 4 1.31 -24.19 2.11
N ILE A 5 1.20 -22.96 1.61
CA ILE A 5 2.30 -21.99 1.67
C ILE A 5 2.39 -21.55 3.14
N PRO A 6 3.53 -21.71 3.82
CA PRO A 6 3.58 -21.43 5.25
C PRO A 6 3.46 -19.92 5.47
N MET A 7 2.44 -19.54 6.25
CA MET A 7 2.24 -18.19 6.79
C MET A 7 3.38 -17.83 7.74
N PHE A 8 4.52 -17.36 7.22
CA PHE A 8 5.56 -16.71 8.01
C PHE A 8 5.66 -15.23 7.64
N PHE A 9 4.55 -14.49 7.77
CA PHE A 9 4.53 -13.03 7.59
C PHE A 9 4.24 -12.25 8.88
N GLY A 10 3.89 -12.96 9.96
CA GLY A 10 3.38 -12.32 11.17
C GLY A 10 4.42 -11.77 12.14
N ALA A 11 5.53 -12.47 12.32
CA ALA A 11 6.46 -12.18 13.41
C ALA A 11 7.22 -10.84 13.24
N LEU A 12 7.40 -10.37 12.01
CA LEU A 12 8.16 -9.15 11.74
C LEU A 12 7.37 -7.87 12.04
N ILE A 13 6.07 -7.87 11.76
CA ILE A 13 5.19 -6.73 12.07
C ILE A 13 5.11 -6.52 13.59
N VAL A 14 5.01 -7.63 14.36
CA VAL A 14 5.07 -7.58 15.83
C VAL A 14 6.41 -7.03 16.32
N ALA A 15 7.54 -7.43 15.73
CA ALA A 15 8.85 -6.91 16.10
C ALA A 15 9.04 -5.42 15.76
N VAL A 16 8.48 -4.94 14.64
CA VAL A 16 8.47 -3.51 14.28
C VAL A 16 7.56 -2.74 15.23
N ILE A 17 6.36 -3.24 15.53
CA ILE A 17 5.45 -2.63 16.51
C ILE A 17 6.13 -2.60 17.89
N ASN A 18 6.75 -3.68 18.35
CA ASN A 18 7.47 -3.76 19.63
C ASN A 18 8.69 -2.83 19.68
N SER A 19 9.44 -2.71 18.58
CA SER A 19 10.54 -1.74 18.44
C SER A 19 10.03 -0.30 18.56
N TYR A 20 8.85 0.00 18.03
CA TYR A 20 8.20 1.31 18.18
C TYR A 20 7.51 1.48 19.54
N SER A 21 7.02 0.40 20.17
CA SER A 21 6.37 0.40 21.48
C SER A 21 7.33 0.78 22.60
N SER A 22 8.59 0.33 22.51
CA SER A 22 9.65 0.77 23.44
C SER A 22 9.84 2.30 23.45
N LYS A 23 9.56 2.97 22.32
CA LYS A 23 9.60 4.43 22.15
C LYS A 23 8.25 5.13 22.42
N LEU A 24 7.13 4.40 22.39
CA LEU A 24 5.79 4.89 22.73
C LEU A 24 5.48 4.80 24.24
N SER A 25 6.40 4.25 25.03
CA SER A 25 6.38 4.18 26.50
C SER A 25 6.22 5.54 27.21
N ALA A 26 6.24 6.65 26.49
CA ALA A 26 6.06 7.97 27.05
C ALA A 26 4.59 8.41 27.24
N THR A 27 3.57 7.75 26.66
CA THR A 27 2.16 8.02 27.07
C THR A 27 1.14 7.00 26.55
N ARG A 28 0.37 6.39 27.48
CA ARG A 28 -1.03 5.88 27.32
C ARG A 28 -1.36 4.47 26.78
N PHE A 29 -0.50 3.46 26.85
CA PHE A 29 -0.96 2.08 26.58
C PHE A 29 -0.57 1.14 27.73
N SER A 30 -1.55 0.39 28.24
CA SER A 30 -1.37 -0.63 29.28
C SER A 30 -0.73 -1.89 28.71
N SER A 31 -0.15 -2.73 29.57
CA SER A 31 0.40 -4.03 29.16
C SER A 31 -0.64 -4.92 28.49
N GLU A 32 -1.91 -4.82 28.91
CA GLU A 32 -3.04 -5.53 28.31
C GLU A 32 -3.38 -4.96 26.91
N ASP A 33 -3.23 -3.66 26.68
CA ASP A 33 -3.37 -3.06 25.34
C ASP A 33 -2.27 -3.55 24.40
N LEU A 34 -1.04 -3.71 24.89
CA LEU A 34 0.09 -4.19 24.11
C LEU A 34 -0.04 -5.68 23.75
N GLU A 35 -0.45 -6.51 24.70
CA GLU A 35 -0.72 -7.94 24.47
C GLU A 35 -1.94 -8.13 23.55
N ASN A 36 -2.95 -7.27 23.66
CA ASN A 36 -4.04 -7.22 22.69
C ASN A 36 -3.56 -6.74 21.33
N ILE A 37 -2.66 -5.77 21.19
CA ILE A 37 -2.10 -5.39 19.88
C ILE A 37 -1.31 -6.57 19.30
N GLU A 38 -0.49 -7.27 20.09
CA GLU A 38 0.31 -8.41 19.65
C GLU A 38 -0.53 -9.61 19.20
N THR A 39 -1.72 -9.81 19.79
CA THR A 39 -2.64 -10.91 19.48
C THR A 39 -3.78 -10.54 18.53
N SER A 40 -4.17 -9.26 18.49
CA SER A 40 -5.31 -8.76 17.72
C SER A 40 -4.92 -8.03 16.47
N VAL A 41 -3.66 -7.60 16.28
CA VAL A 41 -3.10 -7.39 14.95
C VAL A 41 -3.18 -8.77 14.30
N PRO A 42 -4.24 -9.08 13.50
CA PRO A 42 -4.19 -10.28 12.72
C PRO A 42 -2.91 -10.14 11.91
N LEU A 43 -2.27 -11.25 11.54
CA LEU A 43 -1.22 -11.17 10.53
C LEU A 43 -1.89 -10.57 9.31
N LEU A 44 -1.83 -9.25 9.19
CA LEU A 44 -2.62 -8.51 8.24
C LEU A 44 -2.03 -9.03 6.95
N GLU A 45 -2.82 -9.81 6.21
CA GLU A 45 -2.33 -10.34 4.96
C GLU A 45 -2.05 -9.12 4.11
N MET A 46 -0.77 -8.78 4.07
CA MET A 46 -0.26 -7.58 3.46
C MET A 46 0.42 -8.00 2.18
N GLN A 47 0.18 -7.24 1.13
CA GLN A 47 0.86 -7.44 -0.13
C GLN A 47 1.50 -6.16 -0.62
N TRP A 48 2.36 -6.30 -1.61
CA TRP A 48 2.98 -5.16 -2.26
C TRP A 48 1.97 -4.37 -3.07
N PRO A 49 2.05 -3.03 -3.03
CA PRO A 49 1.05 -2.15 -3.63
C PRO A 49 1.16 -2.08 -5.15
N SER A 50 2.31 -2.42 -5.74
CA SER A 50 2.56 -2.41 -7.18
C SER A 50 3.81 -3.24 -7.51
N PHE A 51 4.00 -3.54 -8.79
CA PHE A 51 5.19 -4.20 -9.32
C PHE A 51 6.22 -3.19 -9.82
N GLY A 52 7.49 -3.40 -9.48
CA GLY A 52 8.60 -2.56 -9.95
C GLY A 52 9.77 -2.54 -8.96
N PRO A 53 10.97 -2.13 -9.42
CA PRO A 53 12.09 -1.88 -8.52
C PRO A 53 11.83 -0.63 -7.67
N ILE A 54 12.39 -0.61 -6.47
CA ILE A 54 12.44 0.61 -5.65
C ILE A 54 13.49 1.54 -6.26
N SER A 55 13.05 2.66 -6.85
CA SER A 55 13.92 3.67 -7.43
C SER A 55 14.38 4.72 -6.44
N SER A 56 13.63 4.92 -5.35
CA SER A 56 13.95 5.88 -4.30
C SER A 56 13.56 5.30 -2.93
N PRO A 57 14.53 5.06 -2.02
CA PRO A 57 14.24 4.50 -0.70
C PRO A 57 13.68 5.55 0.26
N PHE A 58 13.12 5.07 1.37
CA PHE A 58 12.75 5.90 2.52
C PHE A 58 14.00 6.53 3.15
N GLY A 59 13.90 7.78 3.59
CA GLY A 59 14.95 8.45 4.36
C GLY A 59 15.51 9.72 3.71
N THR A 60 16.70 10.12 4.18
CA THR A 60 17.32 11.40 3.81
C THR A 60 17.85 11.38 2.38
N ARG A 61 17.54 12.44 1.61
CA ARG A 61 18.06 12.71 0.27
C ARG A 61 18.53 14.17 0.15
N LYS A 62 19.26 14.48 -0.93
CA LYS A 62 19.80 15.83 -1.20
C LYS A 62 18.74 16.95 -1.20
N GLY A 63 17.46 16.61 -1.38
CA GLY A 63 16.32 17.54 -1.39
C GLY A 63 15.37 17.45 -0.18
N GLY A 64 15.78 16.80 0.91
CA GLY A 64 14.95 16.66 2.13
C GLY A 64 14.74 15.21 2.55
N PHE A 65 13.74 14.97 3.39
CA PHE A 65 13.39 13.62 3.84
C PHE A 65 12.30 13.00 2.95
N HIS A 66 12.47 11.74 2.58
CA HIS A 66 11.51 10.96 1.81
C HIS A 66 10.71 10.05 2.76
N TYR A 67 9.41 10.34 2.94
CA TYR A 67 8.54 9.69 3.92
C TYR A 67 7.93 8.36 3.43
N GLY A 68 8.34 7.90 2.25
CA GLY A 68 7.88 6.66 1.63
C GLY A 68 8.96 6.05 0.77
N ILE A 69 8.55 5.21 -0.16
CA ILE A 69 9.38 4.67 -1.24
C ILE A 69 8.77 5.03 -2.59
N ASP A 70 9.62 5.13 -3.61
CA ASP A 70 9.18 5.23 -4.99
C ASP A 70 9.42 3.89 -5.68
N ILE A 71 8.35 3.32 -6.25
CA ILE A 71 8.37 2.07 -7.02
C ILE A 71 8.25 2.45 -8.49
N ALA A 72 9.33 2.25 -9.25
CA ALA A 72 9.36 2.59 -10.66
C ALA A 72 8.52 1.58 -11.46
N SER A 73 7.55 2.07 -12.23
CA SER A 73 6.68 1.22 -13.03
C SER A 73 6.19 1.97 -14.25
N ASP A 74 5.85 1.25 -15.32
CA ASP A 74 5.26 1.85 -16.51
C ASP A 74 3.90 2.52 -16.18
N PRO A 75 3.51 3.60 -16.87
CA PRO A 75 2.17 4.18 -16.74
C PRO A 75 1.08 3.13 -16.95
N GLY A 76 0.03 3.20 -16.13
CA GLY A 76 -1.07 2.23 -16.18
C GLY A 76 -0.83 0.95 -15.37
N THR A 77 0.37 0.74 -14.83
CA THR A 77 0.64 -0.42 -13.95
C THR A 77 -0.38 -0.47 -12.80
N PRO A 78 -1.02 -1.62 -12.52
CA PRO A 78 -2.02 -1.76 -11.46
C PRO A 78 -1.48 -1.40 -10.06
N VAL A 79 -2.28 -0.68 -9.28
CA VAL A 79 -2.00 -0.38 -7.87
C VAL A 79 -3.06 -1.03 -6.99
N TYR A 80 -2.61 -1.81 -6.00
CA TYR A 80 -3.45 -2.63 -5.13
C TYR A 80 -3.43 -2.14 -3.69
N ALA A 81 -4.55 -2.29 -2.99
CA ALA A 81 -4.62 -2.06 -1.56
C ALA A 81 -3.73 -3.07 -0.83
N ILE A 82 -2.78 -2.58 -0.02
CA ILE A 82 -1.87 -3.46 0.71
C ILE A 82 -2.61 -4.39 1.67
N ALA A 83 -3.74 -3.96 2.20
CA ALA A 83 -4.55 -4.67 3.18
C ALA A 83 -5.98 -4.16 3.14
N GLN A 84 -6.89 -4.89 3.78
CA GLN A 84 -8.27 -4.40 3.97
C GLN A 84 -8.28 -3.04 4.69
N GLY A 85 -9.20 -2.16 4.29
CA GLY A 85 -9.26 -0.83 4.86
C GLY A 85 -10.46 -0.03 4.39
N LYS A 86 -10.50 1.24 4.79
CA LYS A 86 -11.48 2.22 4.35
C LYS A 86 -10.76 3.38 3.69
N VAL A 87 -11.27 3.82 2.55
CA VAL A 87 -10.74 4.98 1.82
C VAL A 87 -10.97 6.24 2.64
N TYR A 88 -9.88 6.83 3.13
CA TYR A 88 -9.85 8.12 3.82
C TYR A 88 -9.76 9.29 2.84
N TRP A 89 -9.03 9.10 1.74
CA TRP A 89 -8.84 10.11 0.69
C TRP A 89 -8.79 9.44 -0.68
N ALA A 90 -9.40 10.07 -1.69
CA ALA A 90 -9.38 9.64 -3.09
C ALA A 90 -9.59 10.84 -4.02
N ALA A 91 -8.56 11.70 -4.11
CA ALA A 91 -8.60 12.94 -4.87
C ALA A 91 -7.18 13.48 -5.13
N LYS A 92 -7.09 14.59 -5.88
CA LYS A 92 -5.82 15.31 -6.06
C LYS A 92 -5.35 15.93 -4.75
N ALA A 93 -4.09 15.69 -4.39
CA ALA A 93 -3.39 16.32 -3.29
C ALA A 93 -2.18 17.13 -3.81
N LYS A 94 -1.91 18.27 -3.18
CA LYS A 94 -0.81 19.16 -3.57
C LYS A 94 0.53 18.42 -3.42
N GLY A 95 1.36 18.45 -4.46
CA GLY A 95 2.63 17.72 -4.51
C GLY A 95 2.48 16.24 -4.90
N TYR A 96 1.51 15.55 -4.31
CA TYR A 96 1.28 14.11 -4.47
C TYR A 96 0.46 13.72 -5.73
N GLY A 97 -0.17 14.67 -6.41
CA GLY A 97 -0.97 14.38 -7.61
C GLY A 97 -2.28 13.67 -7.24
N ASN A 98 -2.74 12.76 -8.10
CA ASN A 98 -3.86 11.88 -7.76
C ASN A 98 -3.43 10.93 -6.64
N THR A 99 -4.16 10.93 -5.54
CA THR A 99 -3.75 10.25 -4.31
C THR A 99 -4.90 9.45 -3.72
N ILE A 100 -4.58 8.26 -3.24
CA ILE A 100 -5.45 7.44 -2.40
C ILE A 100 -4.79 7.31 -1.03
N ILE A 101 -5.57 7.46 0.04
CA ILE A 101 -5.16 7.15 1.40
C ILE A 101 -6.16 6.16 1.99
N LEU A 102 -5.66 5.04 2.51
CA LEU A 102 -6.46 4.01 3.16
C LEU A 102 -6.18 3.99 4.66
N ASP A 103 -7.25 4.07 5.45
CA ASP A 103 -7.21 3.78 6.88
C ASP A 103 -7.42 2.28 7.09
N HIS A 104 -6.46 1.67 7.80
CA HIS A 104 -6.49 0.27 8.20
C HIS A 104 -6.71 0.16 9.72
N PRO A 105 -6.99 -1.03 10.25
CA PRO A 105 -6.99 -1.28 11.69
C PRO A 105 -5.67 -0.83 12.38
N PHE A 106 -5.72 -0.64 13.70
CA PHE A 106 -4.56 -0.28 14.55
C PHE A 106 -3.87 1.05 14.20
N ASN A 107 -4.62 2.03 13.69
CA ASN A 107 -4.09 3.35 13.28
C ASN A 107 -2.97 3.27 12.23
N LEU A 108 -2.99 2.21 11.41
CA LEU A 108 -2.14 2.08 10.25
C LEU A 108 -2.79 2.78 9.06
N GLN A 109 -2.02 3.57 8.34
CA GLN A 109 -2.47 4.25 7.14
C GLN A 109 -1.49 3.98 5.99
N SER A 110 -2.03 3.74 4.79
CA SER A 110 -1.22 3.63 3.57
C SER A 110 -1.60 4.72 2.57
N THR A 111 -0.58 5.30 1.92
CA THR A 111 -0.76 6.37 0.92
C THR A 111 -0.19 5.92 -0.42
N TYR A 112 -0.96 6.16 -1.48
CA TYR A 112 -0.65 5.79 -2.87
C TYR A 112 -0.76 7.06 -3.72
N ALA A 113 0.34 7.53 -4.28
CA ALA A 113 0.40 8.81 -4.95
C ALA A 113 0.96 8.74 -6.37
N HIS A 114 0.88 9.87 -7.06
CA HIS A 114 1.26 10.03 -8.46
C HIS A 114 0.45 9.17 -9.43
N LEU A 115 -0.76 8.77 -9.04
CA LEU A 115 -1.62 7.87 -9.80
C LEU A 115 -2.07 8.50 -11.13
N ASP A 116 -2.33 7.67 -12.14
CA ASP A 116 -3.04 8.09 -13.35
C ASP A 116 -4.55 8.06 -13.09
N LYS A 117 -5.07 6.89 -12.68
CA LYS A 117 -6.48 6.68 -12.37
C LYS A 117 -6.69 6.27 -10.92
N ILE A 118 -7.83 6.71 -10.38
CA ILE A 118 -8.36 6.33 -9.08
C ILE A 118 -9.66 5.54 -9.34
N TYR A 119 -9.76 4.33 -8.80
CA TYR A 119 -10.92 3.44 -8.99
C TYR A 119 -11.81 3.33 -7.74
N VAL A 120 -11.42 3.98 -6.66
CA VAL A 120 -12.15 3.97 -5.39
C VAL A 120 -12.60 5.38 -5.01
N ARG A 121 -13.56 5.49 -4.10
CA ARG A 121 -14.09 6.77 -3.61
C ARG A 121 -14.02 6.88 -2.10
N TRP A 122 -14.07 8.11 -1.59
CA TRP A 122 -14.10 8.37 -0.15
C TRP A 122 -15.13 7.50 0.57
N GLY A 123 -14.72 6.92 1.70
CA GLY A 123 -15.55 6.08 2.55
C GLY A 123 -15.76 4.64 2.05
N GLN A 124 -15.33 4.29 0.82
CA GLN A 124 -15.39 2.92 0.31
C GLN A 124 -14.54 1.98 1.17
N LYS A 125 -15.08 0.79 1.47
CA LYS A 125 -14.28 -0.30 2.04
C LYS A 125 -13.59 -1.04 0.92
N VAL A 126 -12.34 -1.42 1.14
CA VAL A 126 -11.53 -2.20 0.21
C VAL A 126 -10.99 -3.45 0.89
N SER A 127 -10.83 -4.52 0.12
CA SER A 127 -10.17 -5.75 0.56
C SER A 127 -8.66 -5.72 0.26
N THR A 128 -7.89 -6.57 0.96
CA THR A 128 -6.49 -6.83 0.60
C THR A 128 -6.39 -7.22 -0.88
N GLY A 129 -5.52 -6.57 -1.64
CA GLY A 129 -5.30 -6.86 -3.06
C GLY A 129 -6.36 -6.31 -4.01
N GLU A 130 -7.31 -5.54 -3.51
CA GLU A 130 -8.27 -4.87 -4.37
C GLU A 130 -7.53 -3.84 -5.26
N LEU A 131 -7.86 -3.83 -6.55
CA LEU A 131 -7.35 -2.86 -7.50
C LEU A 131 -7.94 -1.48 -7.18
N ILE A 132 -7.10 -0.54 -6.75
CA ILE A 132 -7.55 0.78 -6.30
C ILE A 132 -7.19 1.92 -7.27
N GLY A 133 -6.23 1.70 -8.17
CA GLY A 133 -5.82 2.69 -9.15
C GLY A 133 -4.76 2.16 -10.11
N THR A 134 -4.11 3.08 -10.83
CA THR A 134 -2.97 2.77 -11.69
C THR A 134 -1.86 3.79 -11.53
N VAL A 135 -0.61 3.34 -11.72
CA VAL A 135 0.58 4.19 -11.74
C VAL A 135 0.44 5.25 -12.83
N GLY A 136 0.89 6.47 -12.52
CA GLY A 136 0.88 7.58 -13.45
C GLY A 136 2.07 8.50 -13.24
N SER A 137 1.88 9.78 -13.57
CA SER A 137 2.88 10.82 -13.40
C SER A 137 2.24 12.15 -12.99
N THR A 138 1.24 12.09 -12.11
CA THR A 138 0.53 13.28 -11.65
C THR A 138 1.21 13.91 -10.42
N GLY A 139 1.15 15.23 -10.29
CA GLY A 139 1.81 15.94 -9.18
C GLY A 139 3.25 16.32 -9.52
N VAL A 140 4.13 16.36 -8.50
CA VAL A 140 5.53 16.75 -8.66
C VAL A 140 6.38 15.49 -8.80
N VAL A 141 6.63 15.09 -10.04
CA VAL A 141 7.39 13.87 -10.38
C VAL A 141 8.32 14.10 -11.56
N THR A 142 9.39 13.30 -11.63
CA THR A 142 10.34 13.30 -12.77
C THR A 142 10.06 12.21 -13.80
N GLY A 143 9.17 11.26 -13.48
CA GLY A 143 8.77 10.17 -14.36
C GLY A 143 7.75 9.24 -13.70
N PRO A 144 7.23 8.23 -14.42
CA PRO A 144 6.25 7.30 -13.90
C PRO A 144 6.76 6.45 -12.74
N HIS A 145 6.07 6.53 -11.60
CA HIS A 145 6.31 5.69 -10.43
C HIS A 145 5.11 5.75 -9.48
N LEU A 146 5.00 4.76 -8.59
CA LEU A 146 4.15 4.84 -7.42
C LEU A 146 4.96 5.40 -6.25
N HIS A 147 4.56 6.54 -5.71
CA HIS A 147 5.01 6.96 -4.39
C HIS A 147 4.13 6.31 -3.33
N PHE A 148 4.74 5.55 -2.42
CA PHE A 148 4.06 4.72 -1.43
C PHE A 148 4.57 4.99 -0.03
N GLU A 149 3.65 5.32 0.88
CA GLU A 149 3.96 5.59 2.29
C GLU A 149 3.15 4.68 3.20
N VAL A 150 3.75 4.35 4.35
CA VAL A 150 3.05 3.72 5.47
C VAL A 150 3.25 4.57 6.71
N ARG A 151 2.16 4.83 7.44
CA ARG A 151 2.18 5.56 8.70
C ARG A 151 1.51 4.75 9.79
N LEU A 152 2.11 4.70 10.98
CA LEU A 152 1.49 4.18 12.19
C LEU A 152 1.32 5.33 13.18
N ALA A 153 0.08 5.60 13.61
CA ALA A 153 -0.23 6.73 14.49
C ALA A 153 0.42 8.05 13.99
N SER A 154 0.26 8.34 12.70
CA SER A 154 0.83 9.50 11.99
C SER A 154 2.35 9.51 11.79
N LYS A 155 3.10 8.57 12.37
CA LYS A 155 4.55 8.47 12.17
C LYS A 155 4.85 7.64 10.92
N ALA A 156 5.60 8.23 9.98
CA ALA A 156 6.06 7.51 8.79
C ALA A 156 7.01 6.37 9.18
N LEU A 157 6.76 5.19 8.61
CA LEU A 157 7.57 3.99 8.73
C LEU A 157 8.29 3.75 7.42
N ASN A 158 9.46 3.11 7.47
CA ASN A 158 10.12 2.62 6.28
C ASN A 158 9.31 1.43 5.70
N PRO A 159 8.67 1.55 4.53
CA PRO A 159 7.85 0.48 3.98
C PRO A 159 8.65 -0.82 3.79
N THR A 160 9.94 -0.77 3.43
CA THR A 160 10.73 -2.00 3.24
C THR A 160 11.03 -2.74 4.54
N GLU A 161 10.89 -2.10 5.70
CA GLU A 161 11.00 -2.76 7.01
C GLU A 161 9.65 -3.34 7.46
N VAL A 162 8.55 -2.77 6.98
CA VAL A 162 7.18 -3.24 7.26
C VAL A 162 6.81 -4.42 6.36
N PHE A 163 7.24 -4.40 5.10
CA PHE A 163 6.97 -5.44 4.10
C PHE A 163 8.25 -6.18 3.75
N THR A 164 8.53 -7.31 4.41
CA THR A 164 9.53 -8.26 3.89
C THR A 164 8.98 -9.68 3.73
N PRO A 165 9.38 -10.39 2.66
CA PRO A 165 10.30 -9.92 1.63
C PRO A 165 9.58 -9.17 0.49
N HIS A 166 10.26 -8.18 -0.07
CA HIS A 166 9.89 -7.53 -1.33
C HIS A 166 9.82 -8.57 -2.48
N PRO A 167 8.85 -8.56 -3.40
CA PRO A 167 8.84 -9.44 -4.57
C PRO A 167 10.15 -9.35 -5.37
N GLY A 168 10.79 -8.18 -5.41
CA GLY A 168 12.13 -8.01 -5.99
C GLY A 168 13.28 -8.63 -5.18
N SER A 169 13.08 -8.96 -3.91
CA SER A 169 14.05 -9.75 -3.12
C SER A 169 13.94 -11.26 -3.37
N PHE A 170 12.87 -11.70 -4.04
CA PHE A 170 12.74 -13.07 -4.56
C PHE A 170 13.30 -13.25 -5.97
N LEU A 171 13.74 -12.17 -6.65
CA LEU A 171 14.35 -12.25 -7.99
C LEU A 171 15.76 -12.87 -8.00
N ILE A 172 16.18 -13.53 -6.91
CA ILE A 172 17.36 -14.40 -6.86
C ILE A 172 16.97 -15.89 -7.01
N ASP A 173 15.69 -16.26 -6.92
CA ASP A 173 15.25 -17.64 -7.24
C ASP A 173 14.18 -17.65 -8.35
N ASN A 174 14.60 -18.12 -9.52
CA ASN A 174 13.89 -18.17 -10.79
C ASN A 174 12.65 -19.09 -10.77
N ARG A 175 11.56 -18.72 -10.10
CA ARG A 175 10.28 -19.46 -10.21
C ARG A 175 9.04 -18.58 -10.12
N PHE A 176 8.78 -17.77 -11.14
CA PHE A 176 7.40 -17.47 -11.57
C PHE A 176 7.39 -17.26 -13.08
N GLU A 177 6.85 -18.23 -13.81
CA GLU A 177 6.66 -18.15 -15.25
C GLU A 177 5.67 -17.03 -15.61
N ARG A 178 5.97 -16.38 -16.74
CA ARG A 178 5.16 -15.33 -17.35
C ARG A 178 3.70 -15.79 -17.51
N ILE A 179 2.75 -14.92 -17.18
CA ILE A 179 1.35 -15.13 -17.59
C ILE A 179 1.32 -15.18 -19.13
N PRO A 180 0.72 -16.20 -19.77
CA PRO A 180 0.62 -16.26 -21.21
C PRO A 180 -0.26 -15.12 -21.73
N GLU A 181 0.19 -14.46 -22.80
CA GLU A 181 -0.63 -13.51 -23.57
C GLU A 181 -1.96 -14.17 -23.99
N GLY A 182 -3.09 -13.48 -23.78
CA GLY A 182 -4.34 -13.89 -24.44
C GLY A 182 -5.67 -13.75 -23.69
N LYS A 183 -5.74 -13.22 -22.46
CA LYS A 183 -7.06 -12.96 -21.82
C LYS A 183 -7.44 -11.48 -21.93
N LYS A 184 -8.38 -11.18 -22.85
CA LYS A 184 -9.01 -9.86 -22.97
C LYS A 184 -9.75 -9.48 -21.69
N ALA A 185 -9.69 -8.20 -21.33
CA ALA A 185 -10.52 -7.61 -20.28
C ALA A 185 -12.02 -7.79 -20.61
N PRO A 186 -12.89 -8.00 -19.60
CA PRO A 186 -14.32 -8.13 -19.84
C PRO A 186 -14.92 -6.82 -20.38
N GLU A 187 -15.86 -6.99 -21.30
CA GLU A 187 -16.52 -5.98 -22.11
C GLU A 187 -17.33 -5.00 -21.26
N GLN A 188 -17.24 -3.71 -21.59
CA GLN A 188 -17.99 -2.63 -20.96
C GLN A 188 -19.49 -2.78 -21.26
N THR A 189 -20.31 -3.02 -20.24
CA THR A 189 -21.76 -2.88 -20.37
C THR A 189 -22.13 -1.40 -20.37
N LYS A 190 -22.85 -1.00 -21.42
CA LYS A 190 -23.31 0.37 -21.70
C LYS A 190 -24.00 0.99 -20.48
N SER A 191 -23.50 2.15 -20.04
CA SER A 191 -24.20 3.00 -19.08
C SER A 191 -25.43 3.63 -19.73
N LEU A 192 -26.57 3.55 -19.05
CA LEU A 192 -27.78 4.31 -19.37
C LEU A 192 -27.59 5.78 -18.95
N PRO A 193 -28.15 6.75 -19.69
CA PRO A 193 -28.03 8.16 -19.33
C PRO A 193 -28.85 8.48 -18.07
N PHE A 194 -28.20 9.09 -17.09
CA PHE A 194 -28.82 9.57 -15.85
C PHE A 194 -29.50 10.93 -16.09
N GLN A 195 -30.77 11.03 -15.71
CA GLN A 195 -31.54 12.29 -15.68
C GLN A 195 -31.46 12.90 -14.26
N PRO A 196 -31.20 14.20 -14.12
CA PRO A 196 -31.14 14.85 -12.81
C PRO A 196 -32.54 15.05 -12.24
N ILE A 197 -32.70 14.78 -10.94
CA ILE A 197 -33.91 15.09 -10.18
C ILE A 197 -33.65 16.40 -9.43
N HIS A 198 -34.59 17.34 -9.54
CA HIS A 198 -34.57 18.69 -8.97
C HIS A 198 -34.47 18.72 -7.44
#